data_AF-A0AA37KUK0-F1
#
_entry.id   AF-A0AA37KUK0-F1
#
_cell.length_a   1.000
_cell.length_b   1.000
_cell.length_c   1.000
_cell.angle_alpha   90.00
_cell.angle_beta   90.00
_cell.angle_gamma   90.00
#
_symmetry.space_group_name_H-M   'P 1'
#
loop_
_entity.id
_entity.type
_entity.pdbx_description
1 polymer ?
#
loop_
_entity_poly.entity_id
_entity_poly.type
_entity_poly.pdbx_seq_one_letter_code
_entity_poly.pdbx_strand_id
1 'polypeptide(L)'
;MTRFSDTTTALVQLATLDSALARCRAPGGSATELSATARAQDALLAALPPRYAEVLHGLLDRLESSALFSEESCSFSQKDLLDSLQQWVDKAGDVLRQAG
;
A
#
# COMPACT_ATOMS: atom_id res chain seq x y z
N MET A 1 -4.99 -1.67 28.24
CA MET A 1 -4.79 -2.86 27.37
C MET A 1 -5.24 -2.62 25.92
N THR A 2 -5.50 -1.37 25.49
CA THR A 2 -5.94 -1.04 24.12
C THR A 2 -4.79 -0.98 23.12
N ARG A 3 -3.66 -0.37 23.49
CA ARG A 3 -2.54 -0.09 22.58
C ARG A 3 -1.93 -1.32 21.86
N PHE A 4 -1.94 -2.50 22.47
CA PHE A 4 -1.40 -3.73 21.86
C PHE A 4 -2.36 -4.35 20.82
N SER A 5 -3.67 -4.21 21.03
CA SER A 5 -4.69 -4.69 20.09
C SER A 5 -4.74 -3.84 18.82
N ASP A 6 -4.47 -2.53 18.95
CA ASP A 6 -4.38 -1.61 17.83
C ASP A 6 -3.20 -1.96 16.91
N THR A 7 -2.00 -2.20 17.47
CA THR A 7 -0.81 -2.60 16.68
C THR A 7 -1.01 -3.94 15.97
N THR A 8 -1.65 -4.91 16.62
CA THR A 8 -1.96 -6.20 16.00
C THR A 8 -2.88 -6.04 14.79
N THR A 9 -3.92 -5.21 14.92
CA THR A 9 -4.86 -4.93 13.82
C THR A 9 -4.15 -4.22 12.66
N ALA A 10 -3.28 -3.24 12.95
CA ALA A 10 -2.49 -2.56 11.94
C ALA A 10 -1.56 -3.52 11.16
N LEU A 11 -0.92 -4.48 11.84
CA LEU A 11 -0.08 -5.49 11.19
C LEU A 11 -0.88 -6.44 10.29
N VAL A 12 -2.10 -6.83 10.68
CA VAL A 12 -3.00 -7.64 9.84
C VAL A 12 -3.42 -6.86 8.59
N GLN A 13 -3.74 -5.58 8.74
CA GLN A 13 -4.07 -4.70 7.62
C GLN A 13 -2.89 -4.47 6.69
N LEU A 14 -1.67 -4.34 7.22
CA LEU A 14 -0.45 -4.27 6.42
C LEU A 14 -0.24 -5.53 5.59
N ALA A 15 -0.40 -6.72 6.18
CA ALA A 15 -0.32 -7.99 5.45
C ALA A 15 -1.40 -8.13 4.36
N THR A 16 -2.58 -7.56 4.60
CA THR A 16 -3.67 -7.50 3.61
C THR A 16 -3.27 -6.64 2.41
N LEU A 17 -2.66 -5.48 2.66
CA LEU A 17 -2.13 -4.60 1.61
C LEU A 17 -0.99 -5.25 0.83
N ASP A 18 -0.04 -5.90 1.51
CA ASP A 18 1.07 -6.63 0.88
C ASP A 18 0.55 -7.75 -0.05
N SER A 19 -0.45 -8.51 0.41
CA SER A 19 -1.11 -9.53 -0.40
C SER A 19 -1.83 -8.94 -1.61
N ALA A 20 -2.47 -7.78 -1.47
CA ALA A 20 -3.11 -7.08 -2.60
C ALA A 20 -2.08 -6.59 -3.61
N LEU A 21 -0.93 -6.10 -3.14
CA LEU A 21 0.18 -5.67 -3.99
C LEU A 21 0.76 -6.85 -4.78
N ALA A 22 0.95 -8.00 -4.15
CA ALA A 22 1.37 -9.23 -4.81
C ALA A 22 0.37 -9.67 -5.90
N ARG A 23 -0.94 -9.61 -5.62
CA ARG A 23 -1.99 -9.88 -6.64
C ARG A 23 -1.95 -8.89 -7.79
N CYS A 24 -1.71 -7.61 -7.53
CA CYS A 24 -1.63 -6.58 -8.57
C CYS A 24 -0.42 -6.79 -9.50
N ARG A 25 0.67 -7.38 -9.00
CA ARG A 25 1.86 -7.71 -9.79
C ARG A 25 1.69 -8.95 -10.66
N ALA A 26 0.71 -9.81 -10.34
CA ALA A 26 0.43 -11.00 -11.12
C ALA A 26 -0.23 -10.63 -12.47
N PRO A 27 -0.10 -11.49 -13.50
CA PRO A 27 -0.83 -11.28 -14.75
C PRO A 27 -2.34 -11.16 -14.52
N GLY A 28 -2.96 -10.09 -15.04
CA GLY A 28 -4.37 -9.80 -14.81
C GLY A 28 -4.69 -9.07 -13.49
N GLY A 29 -3.67 -8.64 -12.74
CA GLY A 29 -3.84 -7.82 -11.55
C GLY A 29 -4.43 -6.43 -11.87
N SER A 30 -5.17 -5.87 -10.89
CA SER A 30 -5.86 -4.58 -11.04
C SER A 30 -5.29 -3.52 -10.10
N ALA A 31 -4.78 -2.43 -10.68
CA ALA A 31 -4.38 -1.24 -9.94
C ALA A 31 -5.53 -0.64 -9.12
N THR A 32 -6.75 -0.66 -9.67
CA THR A 32 -7.95 -0.15 -8.98
C THR A 32 -8.29 -0.97 -7.74
N GLU A 33 -8.20 -2.30 -7.82
CA GLU A 33 -8.45 -3.18 -6.67
C GLU A 33 -7.40 -3.01 -5.57
N LEU A 34 -6.13 -2.87 -5.96
CA LEU A 34 -5.05 -2.55 -5.02
C LEU A 34 -5.32 -1.22 -4.32
N SER A 35 -5.62 -0.17 -5.07
CA SER A 35 -5.88 1.17 -4.52
C SER A 35 -7.11 1.20 -3.60
N ALA A 36 -8.18 0.51 -3.96
CA ALA A 36 -9.35 0.36 -3.09
C ALA A 36 -9.01 -0.41 -1.80
N THR A 37 -8.26 -1.50 -1.90
CA THR A 37 -7.82 -2.27 -0.72
C THR A 37 -6.94 -1.42 0.19
N ALA A 38 -5.99 -0.67 -0.35
CA ALA A 38 -5.08 0.18 0.40
C ALA A 38 -5.81 1.29 1.17
N ARG A 39 -6.77 1.96 0.52
CA ARG A 39 -7.57 3.03 1.15
C ARG A 39 -8.52 2.53 2.24
N ALA A 40 -8.84 1.24 2.28
CA ALA A 40 -9.69 0.63 3.31
C ALA A 40 -8.94 0.24 4.61
N GLN A 41 -7.62 0.46 4.68
CA GLN A 41 -6.80 0.06 5.83
C GLN A 41 -6.72 1.17 6.90
N ASP A 42 -7.85 1.52 7.51
CA ASP A 42 -7.94 2.63 8.46
C ASP A 42 -7.08 2.45 9.71
N ALA A 43 -7.03 1.24 10.28
CA ALA A 43 -6.24 0.95 11.48
C ALA A 43 -4.73 0.99 11.22
N LEU A 44 -4.31 0.57 10.02
CA LEU A 44 -2.93 0.71 9.55
C LEU A 44 -2.54 2.19 9.48
N LEU A 45 -3.36 3.02 8.83
CA LEU A 45 -3.07 4.45 8.68
C LEU A 45 -3.10 5.19 10.02
N ALA A 46 -4.02 4.83 10.92
CA ALA A 46 -4.11 5.41 12.26
C ALA A 46 -2.90 5.06 13.15
N ALA A 47 -2.26 3.91 12.92
CA ALA A 47 -1.10 3.44 13.68
C ALA A 47 0.24 4.00 13.16
N LEU A 48 0.26 4.63 11.99
CA LEU A 48 1.46 5.19 11.36
C LEU A 48 1.53 6.72 11.52
N PRO A 49 2.73 7.33 11.44
CA PRO A 49 2.86 8.79 11.37
C PRO A 49 2.11 9.36 10.15
N PRO A 50 1.43 10.53 10.25
CA PRO A 50 0.55 11.06 9.19
C PRO A 50 1.16 11.13 7.79
N ARG A 51 2.46 11.42 7.68
CA ARG A 51 3.24 11.41 6.42
C ARG A 51 3.15 10.09 5.63
N TYR A 52 2.90 8.95 6.29
CA TYR A 52 2.76 7.68 5.60
C TYR A 52 1.48 7.63 4.76
N ALA A 53 0.38 8.21 5.25
CA ALA A 53 -0.87 8.30 4.50
C ALA A 53 -0.71 9.21 3.26
N GLU A 54 -0.02 10.35 3.42
CA GLU A 54 0.28 11.26 2.31
C GLU A 54 1.08 10.57 1.20
N VAL A 55 2.14 9.85 1.57
CA VAL A 55 2.97 9.10 0.61
C VAL A 55 2.17 7.97 -0.03
N LEU A 56 1.40 7.21 0.74
CA LEU A 56 0.57 6.12 0.20
C LEU A 56 -0.42 6.67 -0.84
N HIS A 57 -1.22 7.67 -0.48
CA HIS A 57 -2.21 8.24 -1.39
C HIS A 57 -1.56 8.81 -2.66
N GLY A 58 -0.43 9.51 -2.55
CA GLY A 58 0.29 10.01 -3.72
C GLY A 58 0.82 8.91 -4.65
N LEU A 59 1.22 7.75 -4.10
CA LEU A 59 1.59 6.59 -4.91
C LEU A 59 0.38 5.96 -5.60
N LEU A 60 -0.75 5.82 -4.88
CA LEU A 60 -1.99 5.26 -5.42
C LEU A 60 -2.57 6.12 -6.54
N ASP A 61 -2.60 7.44 -6.37
CA ASP A 61 -3.12 8.37 -7.39
C ASP A 61 -2.31 8.30 -8.70
N ARG A 62 -0.97 8.19 -8.58
CA ARG A 62 -0.09 7.98 -9.73
C ARG A 62 -0.28 6.62 -10.37
N LEU A 63 -0.50 5.57 -9.56
CA LEU A 63 -0.75 4.22 -10.05
C LEU A 63 -2.06 4.16 -10.85
N GLU A 64 -3.13 4.74 -10.32
CA GLU A 64 -4.44 4.81 -11.00
C GLU A 64 -4.34 5.60 -12.30
N SER A 65 -3.64 6.75 -12.29
CA SER A 65 -3.37 7.51 -13.51
C SER A 65 -2.58 6.68 -14.53
N SER A 66 -1.52 5.98 -14.10
CA SER A 66 -0.72 5.12 -14.99
C SER A 66 -1.52 3.98 -15.62
N ALA A 67 -2.54 3.47 -14.92
CA ALA A 67 -3.40 2.40 -15.43
C ALA A 67 -4.39 2.90 -16.50
N LEU A 68 -4.70 4.20 -16.55
CA LEU A 68 -5.61 4.80 -17.54
C LEU A 68 -4.94 5.08 -18.90
N PHE A 69 -3.61 5.15 -18.96
CA PHE A 69 -2.86 5.39 -20.20
C PHE A 69 -2.16 4.10 -20.65
N SER A 70 -2.54 3.48 -21.76
CA SER A 70 -2.27 2.06 -22.03
C SER A 70 -1.52 1.73 -23.34
N GLU A 71 -0.49 2.49 -23.72
CA GLU A 71 0.27 2.24 -24.97
C GLU A 71 1.78 2.04 -24.71
N GLU A 72 2.18 0.98 -24.02
CA GLU A 72 3.59 0.57 -23.81
C GLU A 72 4.44 1.42 -22.82
N SER A 73 4.23 2.73 -22.72
CA SER A 73 5.03 3.60 -21.81
C SER A 73 4.66 3.50 -20.32
N CYS A 74 3.51 2.90 -20.00
CA CYS A 74 3.04 2.76 -18.62
C CYS A 74 3.52 1.49 -17.91
N SER A 75 3.95 0.44 -18.63
CA SER A 75 4.40 -0.79 -17.98
C SER A 75 5.63 -0.55 -17.09
N PHE A 76 6.57 0.28 -17.57
CA PHE A 76 7.76 0.66 -16.80
C PHE A 76 7.40 1.55 -15.59
N SER A 77 6.62 2.63 -15.82
CA SER A 77 6.21 3.54 -14.75
C SER A 77 5.33 2.87 -13.69
N GLN A 78 4.46 1.95 -14.09
CA GLN A 78 3.62 1.18 -13.19
C GLN A 78 4.45 0.22 -12.35
N LYS A 79 5.43 -0.47 -12.94
CA LYS A 79 6.34 -1.35 -12.20
C LYS A 79 7.11 -0.58 -11.12
N ASP A 80 7.67 0.58 -11.45
CA ASP A 80 8.39 1.43 -10.49
C ASP A 80 7.49 1.93 -9.35
N LEU A 81 6.22 2.22 -9.64
CA LEU A 81 5.22 2.59 -8.64
C LEU A 81 4.88 1.40 -7.71
N LEU A 82 4.73 0.19 -8.27
CA LEU A 82 4.51 -1.02 -7.47
C LEU A 82 5.74 -1.37 -6.62
N ASP A 83 6.95 -1.11 -7.11
CA ASP A 83 8.20 -1.27 -6.35
C ASP A 83 8.31 -0.22 -5.22
N SER A 84 7.90 1.02 -5.48
CA SER A 84 7.79 2.07 -4.45
C SER A 84 6.75 1.73 -3.37
N LEU A 85 5.62 1.14 -3.75
CA LEU A 85 4.60 0.65 -2.80
C LEU A 85 5.13 -0.49 -1.93
N GLN A 86 5.91 -1.42 -2.48
CA GLN A 86 6.54 -2.47 -1.68
C GLN A 86 7.49 -1.87 -0.64
N GLN A 87 8.34 -0.91 -1.05
CA GLN A 87 9.22 -0.22 -0.11
C GLN A 87 8.45 0.53 0.98
N TRP A 88 7.27 1.07 0.66
CA TRP A 88 6.39 1.69 1.64
C TRP A 88 5.86 0.66 2.65
N VAL A 89 5.41 -0.51 2.17
CA VAL A 89 4.90 -1.62 3.01
C VAL A 89 5.99 -2.10 3.97
N ASP A 90 7.20 -2.32 3.48
CA ASP A 90 8.33 -2.78 4.28
C ASP A 90 8.64 -1.77 5.41
N LYS A 91 8.72 -0.47 5.07
CA LYS A 91 8.97 0.61 6.04
C LYS A 91 7.84 0.75 7.06
N ALA A 92 6.59 0.66 6.63
CA ALA A 92 5.43 0.71 7.51
C ALA A 92 5.49 -0.44 8.52
N GLY A 93 5.84 -1.66 8.07
CA GLY A 93 6.02 -2.81 8.94
C GLY A 93 7.12 -2.62 9.98
N ASP A 94 8.25 -2.04 9.59
CA ASP A 94 9.34 -1.72 10.51
C ASP A 94 8.91 -0.71 11.57
N VAL A 95 8.19 0.35 11.18
CA VAL A 95 7.67 1.35 12.12
C VAL A 95 6.67 0.74 13.10
N LEU A 96 5.73 -0.09 12.64
CA LEU A 96 4.75 -0.74 13.51
C LEU A 96 5.41 -1.69 14.52
N ARG A 97 6.43 -2.44 14.09
CA ARG A 97 7.19 -3.34 14.97
C ARG A 97 8.04 -2.59 16.00
N GLN A 98 8.50 -1.38 15.68
CA GLN A 98 9.24 -0.52 16.62
C GLN A 98 8.31 0.22 17.61
N ALA A 99 7.04 0.39 17.26
CA ALA A 99 6.05 1.09 18.07
C ALA A 99 5.31 0.19 19.09
N GLY A 100 5.43 -1.13 18.97
CA GLY A 100 4.91 -2.14 19.91
C GLY A 100 5.90 -2.52 20.98
#